data_AF-A0A1L6J9P9-F1
#
_entry.id   AF-A0A1L6J9P9-F1
#
_cell.length_a   1.000
_cell.length_b   1.000
_cell.length_c   1.000
_cell.angle_alpha   90.00
_cell.angle_beta   90.00
_cell.angle_gamma   90.00
#
_symmetry.space_group_name_H-M   'P 1'
#
loop_
_entity.id
_entity.type
_entity.pdbx_description
1 polymer ?
#
loop_
_entity_poly.entity_id
_entity_poly.type
_entity_poly.pdbx_seq_one_letter_code
_entity_poly.pdbx_strand_id
1 'polypeptide(L)'
;MFDGLETTVVAADVPVLEFEFRLKLRVECPATLWRAAARHCGSHIDASIDDIAELIGPEEDPSIADCLMALALPARIAGCTMTNVSIGTEVAPVRYDDG
;
A
#
# COMPACT_ATOMS: atom_id res chain seq x y z
N MET A 1 -7.29 7.80 53.92
CA MET A 1 -7.72 6.83 52.89
C MET A 1 -7.50 7.54 51.57
N PHE A 2 -6.46 7.10 50.85
CA PHE A 2 -5.86 7.58 49.60
C PHE A 2 -6.20 8.98 49.05
N ASP A 3 -5.17 9.82 49.13
CA ASP A 3 -5.00 11.14 48.54
C ASP A 3 -5.17 11.10 47.01
N GLY A 4 -5.95 12.04 46.48
CA GLY A 4 -6.16 12.24 45.05
C GLY A 4 -4.92 12.83 44.39
N LEU A 5 -4.12 11.99 43.74
CA LEU A 5 -3.14 12.45 42.77
C LEU A 5 -3.85 12.56 41.41
N GLU A 6 -4.42 13.73 41.14
CA GLU A 6 -4.76 14.12 39.76
C GLU A 6 -3.45 14.24 38.98
N THR A 7 -3.03 13.13 38.39
CA THR A 7 -1.93 13.09 37.42
C THR A 7 -2.33 14.00 36.27
N THR A 8 -1.88 15.25 36.35
CA THR A 8 -1.89 16.16 35.20
C THR A 8 -0.89 15.55 34.22
N VAL A 9 -1.41 14.83 33.22
CA VAL A 9 -0.60 14.39 32.08
C VAL A 9 -0.23 15.67 31.35
N VAL A 10 0.95 16.20 31.66
CA VAL A 10 1.57 17.24 30.84
C VAL A 10 1.77 16.57 29.49
N ALA A 11 0.96 16.95 28.50
CA ALA A 11 1.17 16.53 27.13
C ALA A 11 2.57 16.99 26.75
N ALA A 12 3.53 16.07 26.77
CA ALA A 12 4.85 16.34 26.23
C ALA A 12 4.65 16.75 24.78
N ASP A 13 5.22 17.90 24.40
CA ASP A 13 5.29 18.32 23.01
C ASP A 13 6.23 17.33 22.31
N VAL A 14 5.68 16.19 21.88
CA VAL A 14 6.43 15.19 21.14
C VAL A 14 6.64 15.80 19.75
N PRO A 15 7.89 16.05 19.33
CA PRO A 15 8.13 16.62 18.01
C PRO A 15 7.57 15.67 16.95
N VAL A 16 6.75 16.21 16.05
CA VAL A 16 6.25 15.46 14.89
C VAL A 16 7.44 15.20 13.97
N LEU A 17 7.87 13.94 13.91
CA LEU A 17 8.96 13.49 13.03
C LEU A 17 8.36 12.91 11.74
N GLU A 18 8.81 13.42 10.60
CA GLU A 18 8.40 12.95 9.28
C GLU A 18 9.49 12.06 8.65
N PHE A 19 9.06 10.96 8.04
CA PHE A 19 9.95 10.03 7.33
C PHE A 19 9.38 9.69 5.96
N GLU A 20 10.23 9.72 4.93
CA GLU A 20 9.87 9.34 3.55
C GLU A 20 10.48 7.97 3.20
N PHE A 21 9.66 7.07 2.66
CA PHE A 21 10.09 5.79 2.10
C PHE A 21 9.89 5.81 0.59
N ARG A 22 10.94 5.46 -0.17
CA ARG A 22 10.87 5.35 -1.64
C ARG A 22 11.04 3.90 -2.08
N LEU A 23 10.05 3.39 -2.80
CA LEU A 23 10.01 2.03 -3.29
C LEU A 23 9.94 2.04 -4.83
N LYS A 24 10.83 1.30 -5.50
CA LYS A 24 10.78 1.07 -6.95
C LYS A 24 10.55 -0.42 -7.19
N LEU A 25 9.48 -0.75 -7.90
CA LEU A 25 9.12 -2.13 -8.25
C LEU A 25 9.07 -2.28 -9.77
N ARG A 26 9.45 -3.46 -10.24
CA ARG A 26 9.21 -3.91 -11.60
C ARG A 26 8.19 -5.04 -11.54
N VAL A 27 7.14 -4.92 -12.35
CA VAL A 27 6.19 -6.01 -12.52
C VAL A 27 6.68 -6.91 -13.64
N GLU A 28 7.10 -8.12 -13.30
CA GLU A 28 7.60 -9.10 -14.27
C GLU A 28 6.47 -10.00 -14.81
N CYS A 29 5.45 -10.26 -14.00
CA CYS A 29 4.30 -11.09 -14.38
C CYS A 29 2.99 -10.51 -13.81
N PRO A 30 2.16 -9.86 -14.64
CA PRO A 30 0.87 -9.32 -14.24
C PRO A 30 -0.07 -10.33 -13.57
N ALA A 31 -0.14 -11.55 -14.10
CA ALA A 31 -1.02 -12.59 -13.56
C ALA A 31 -0.61 -13.04 -12.13
N THR A 32 0.70 -13.18 -11.87
CA THR A 32 1.19 -13.49 -10.52
C THR A 32 0.92 -12.35 -9.54
N LEU A 33 1.08 -11.11 -9.99
CA LEU A 33 0.76 -9.92 -9.18
C LEU A 33 -0.73 -9.89 -8.82
N TRP A 34 -1.61 -10.11 -9.81
CA TRP A 34 -3.06 -10.14 -9.61
C TRP A 34 -3.47 -11.20 -8.59
N ARG A 35 -2.97 -12.45 -8.71
CA ARG A 35 -3.29 -13.52 -7.74
C ARG A 35 -2.83 -13.19 -6.33
N ALA A 36 -1.69 -12.53 -6.18
CA ALA A 36 -1.22 -12.08 -4.87
C ALA A 36 -2.16 -11.01 -4.29
N ALA A 37 -2.57 -10.03 -5.10
CA ALA A 37 -3.49 -8.97 -4.70
C ALA A 37 -4.89 -9.53 -4.38
N ALA A 38 -5.43 -10.43 -5.20
CA ALA A 38 -6.70 -11.13 -4.97
C ALA A 38 -6.69 -11.90 -3.65
N ARG A 39 -5.61 -12.65 -3.36
CA ARG A 39 -5.44 -13.35 -2.08
C ARG A 39 -5.39 -12.38 -0.89
N HIS A 40 -4.73 -11.24 -1.07
CA HIS A 40 -4.67 -10.20 -0.04
C HIS A 40 -6.06 -9.63 0.25
N CYS A 41 -6.81 -9.27 -0.79
CA CYS A 41 -8.17 -8.74 -0.68
C CYS A 41 -9.11 -9.76 -0.02
N GLY A 42 -9.10 -11.01 -0.48
CA GLY A 42 -9.91 -12.10 0.07
C GLY A 42 -9.57 -12.49 1.51
N SER A 43 -8.38 -12.14 2.01
CA SER A 43 -8.01 -12.36 3.41
C SER A 43 -8.54 -11.28 4.37
N HIS A 44 -9.04 -10.16 3.82
CA HIS A 44 -9.50 -8.99 4.58
C HIS A 44 -10.98 -8.68 4.39
N ILE A 45 -11.56 -9.12 3.27
CA ILE A 45 -12.97 -9.00 2.92
C ILE A 45 -13.39 -10.39 2.44
N ASP A 46 -14.53 -10.90 2.89
CA ASP A 46 -15.20 -12.08 2.26
C ASP A 46 -15.72 -11.68 0.86
N ALA A 47 -14.80 -11.18 0.02
CA ALA A 47 -15.06 -10.67 -1.31
C ALA A 47 -15.14 -11.84 -2.29
N SER A 48 -16.16 -11.81 -3.15
CA SER A 48 -16.22 -12.73 -4.27
C SER A 48 -15.15 -12.40 -5.31
N ILE A 49 -14.92 -13.31 -6.26
CA ILE A 49 -14.01 -13.05 -7.38
C ILE A 49 -14.47 -11.85 -8.21
N ASP A 50 -15.78 -11.66 -8.37
CA ASP A 50 -16.33 -10.51 -9.10
C ASP A 50 -16.02 -9.20 -8.35
N ASP A 51 -16.17 -9.17 -7.02
CA ASP A 51 -15.82 -7.99 -6.21
C ASP A 51 -14.32 -7.67 -6.30
N ILE A 52 -13.47 -8.70 -6.35
CA ILE A 52 -12.03 -8.54 -6.54
C ILE A 52 -11.74 -7.99 -7.94
N ALA A 53 -12.39 -8.52 -8.97
CA ALA A 53 -12.19 -8.07 -10.35
C ALA A 53 -12.62 -6.60 -10.54
N GLU A 54 -13.67 -6.15 -9.86
CA GLU A 54 -14.08 -4.73 -9.84
C GLU A 54 -13.05 -3.83 -9.14
N LEU A 55 -12.33 -4.36 -8.14
CA LEU A 55 -11.35 -3.59 -7.36
C LEU A 55 -9.98 -3.47 -8.04
N ILE A 56 -9.47 -4.58 -8.61
CA ILE A 56 -8.10 -4.65 -9.15
C ILE A 56 -8.03 -5.01 -10.64
N GLY A 57 -9.16 -4.94 -11.34
CA GLY A 57 -9.31 -5.39 -12.73
C GLY A 57 -9.43 -6.93 -12.84
N PRO A 58 -9.87 -7.44 -14.00
CA PRO A 58 -9.93 -8.89 -14.26
C PRO A 58 -8.54 -9.54 -14.31
N GLU A 59 -8.44 -10.86 -14.12
CA GLU A 59 -7.14 -11.57 -14.15
C GLU A 59 -6.45 -11.48 -15.52
N GLU A 60 -7.23 -11.42 -16.61
CA GLU A 60 -6.73 -11.34 -17.99
C GLU A 60 -6.20 -9.95 -18.35
N ASP A 61 -6.72 -8.90 -17.71
CA ASP A 61 -6.31 -7.50 -17.91
C ASP A 61 -6.25 -6.77 -16.56
N PRO A 62 -5.25 -7.10 -15.72
CA PRO A 62 -5.21 -6.63 -14.35
C PRO A 62 -4.82 -5.15 -14.27
N SER A 63 -5.48 -4.40 -13.39
CA SER A 63 -5.03 -3.06 -13.02
C SER A 63 -3.78 -3.15 -12.15
N ILE A 64 -2.62 -2.94 -12.78
CA ILE A 64 -1.33 -3.01 -12.10
C ILE A 64 -1.23 -2.00 -10.94
N ALA A 65 -1.76 -0.80 -11.14
CA ALA A 65 -1.74 0.23 -10.11
C ALA A 65 -2.54 -0.20 -8.88
N ASP A 66 -3.75 -0.71 -9.06
CA ASP A 66 -4.62 -1.13 -7.96
C ASP A 66 -4.08 -2.39 -7.27
N CYS A 67 -3.53 -3.35 -8.04
CA CYS A 67 -2.84 -4.51 -7.47
C CYS A 67 -1.67 -4.07 -6.56
N LEU A 68 -0.86 -3.10 -7.00
CA LEU A 68 0.25 -2.58 -6.22
C LEU A 68 -0.23 -1.78 -5.01
N MET A 69 -1.33 -1.02 -5.12
CA MET A 69 -1.92 -0.34 -3.96
C MET A 69 -2.39 -1.36 -2.91
N ALA A 70 -3.06 -2.44 -3.33
CA ALA A 70 -3.50 -3.48 -2.42
C ALA A 70 -2.32 -4.14 -1.68
N LEU A 71 -1.17 -4.33 -2.34
CA LEU A 71 -0.04 -5.11 -1.80
C LEU A 71 1.06 -4.27 -1.13
N ALA A 72 1.35 -3.10 -1.67
CA ALA A 72 2.53 -2.31 -1.31
C ALA A 72 2.21 -1.14 -0.38
N LEU A 73 0.93 -0.82 -0.14
CA LEU A 73 0.58 0.18 0.86
C LEU A 73 0.93 -0.36 2.25
N PRO A 74 1.76 0.36 3.03
CA PRO A 74 2.09 -0.03 4.39
C PRO A 74 0.91 0.31 5.31
N ALA A 75 -0.17 -0.48 5.23
CA ALA A 75 -1.42 -0.19 5.92
C ALA A 75 -1.36 -0.31 7.46
N ARG A 76 -0.19 -0.56 8.08
CA ARG A 76 -0.13 -1.13 9.45
C ARG A 76 1.03 -0.65 10.32
N ILE A 77 1.63 0.52 10.10
CA ILE A 77 2.60 1.03 11.07
C ILE A 77 1.83 1.70 12.22
N ALA A 78 1.70 0.99 13.34
CA ALA A 78 0.99 1.48 14.52
C ALA A 78 1.59 2.81 15.01
N GLY A 79 0.74 3.80 15.25
CA GLY A 79 1.19 5.15 15.63
C GLY A 79 1.63 6.04 14.47
N CYS A 80 1.58 5.56 13.22
CA CYS A 80 1.84 6.38 12.04
C CYS A 80 0.55 6.67 11.27
N THR A 81 0.43 7.90 10.80
CA THR A 81 -0.58 8.29 9.80
C THR A 81 0.11 8.37 8.45
N MET A 82 -0.42 7.68 7.45
CA MET A 82 0.07 7.81 6.08
C MET A 82 -0.42 9.14 5.51
N THR A 83 0.51 10.05 5.21
CA THR A 83 0.19 11.40 4.74
C THR A 83 0.22 11.52 3.21
N ASN A 84 1.06 10.72 2.54
CA ASN A 84 1.15 10.71 1.09
C ASN A 84 1.53 9.31 0.59
N VAL A 85 0.94 8.92 -0.54
CA VAL A 85 1.38 7.77 -1.33
C VAL A 85 1.22 8.10 -2.81
N SER A 86 2.21 7.74 -3.62
CA SER A 86 2.21 8.01 -5.05
C SER A 86 2.74 6.79 -5.80
N ILE A 87 1.97 6.32 -6.78
CA ILE A 87 2.41 5.32 -7.75
C ILE A 87 2.60 6.05 -9.09
N GLY A 88 3.79 5.89 -9.66
CA GLY A 88 4.12 6.40 -10.98
C GLY A 88 4.67 5.28 -11.85
N THR A 89 4.40 5.36 -13.15
CA THR A 89 5.01 4.49 -14.16
C THR A 89 6.10 5.30 -14.88
N GLU A 90 7.30 4.75 -14.92
CA GLU A 90 8.38 5.25 -15.78
C GLU A 90 8.52 4.28 -16.94
N VAL A 91 8.14 4.72 -18.15
CA VAL A 91 8.41 3.95 -19.36
C VAL A 91 9.87 4.17 -19.72
N ALA A 92 10.72 3.17 -19.45
CA ALA A 92 12.11 3.22 -19.86
C ALA A 92 12.19 3.34 -21.40
N PRO A 93 13.09 4.19 -21.95
CA PRO A 93 13.24 4.32 -23.38
C PRO A 93 13.67 2.99 -24.00
N VAL A 94 12.96 2.55 -25.03
CA VAL A 94 13.33 1.38 -25.84
C VAL A 94 14.64 1.73 -26.57
N ARG A 95 15.73 1.04 -26.24
CA ARG A 95 16.94 1.09 -27.05
C ARG A 95 16.71 0.22 -28.27
N TYR A 96 16.48 0.84 -29.43
CA TYR A 96 16.62 0.16 -30.70
C TYR A 96 18.12 -0.01 -30.97
N ASP A 97 18.58 -1.26 -31.05
CA ASP A 97 19.92 -1.60 -31.53
C ASP A 97 19.84 -1.55 -33.06
N ASP A 98 20.29 -0.44 -33.65
CA ASP A 98 20.42 -0.28 -35.10
C ASP A 98 21.77 -0.91 -35.49
N GLY A 99 21.71 -2.15 -35.99
CA GLY A 99 22.84 -2.92 -36.49
C GLY A 99 22.71 -3.22 -37.97
#